data_AF-A0A0F2RHJ6-F1
#
_entry.id   AF-A0A0F2RHJ6-F1
#
_cell.length_a   1.000
_cell.length_b   1.000
_cell.length_c   1.000
_cell.angle_alpha   90.00
_cell.angle_beta   90.00
_cell.angle_gamma   90.00
#
_symmetry.space_group_name_H-M   'P 1'
#
loop_
_entity.id
_entity.type
_entity.pdbx_description
1 polymer ?
#
loop_
_entity_poly.entity_id
_entity_poly.type
_entity_poly.pdbx_seq_one_letter_code
_entity_poly.pdbx_strand_id
1 'polypeptide(L)'
;MRGAIMSFGSVSPHHHSGNRRSGRDHHGPASPVGGRRVLALSGGFALSGGLALSGLFALMLGAAGIATGAEVDRPIVLEVVHLEERLAFQASCDVTDGLGTTRTSRFAGQTNSSVRFVGTGVACRLHSSDAGLFQATLRNAGTVLARARGGASDDVMIAAR
;
A
#
# COMPACT_ATOMS: atom_id res chain seq x y z
N MET A 1 -23.05 27.69 -41.48
CA MET A 1 -22.69 28.92 -40.75
C MET A 1 -21.92 28.45 -39.51
N ARG A 2 -20.57 28.47 -39.50
CA ARG A 2 -19.72 29.52 -38.88
C ARG A 2 -20.40 30.04 -37.59
N GLY A 3 -19.95 29.82 -36.36
CA GLY A 3 -18.64 29.51 -35.78
C GLY A 3 -18.48 30.44 -34.57
N ALA A 4 -18.01 29.94 -33.42
CA ALA A 4 -17.30 30.72 -32.40
C ALA A 4 -16.87 29.80 -31.25
N ILE A 5 -15.60 29.40 -31.26
CA ILE A 5 -14.87 28.88 -30.09
C ILE A 5 -14.20 30.12 -29.48
N MET A 6 -14.51 30.45 -28.23
CA MET A 6 -13.78 31.48 -27.50
C MET A 6 -12.71 30.81 -26.64
N SER A 7 -11.45 31.15 -26.94
CA SER A 7 -10.24 30.72 -26.26
C SER A 7 -9.58 31.94 -25.64
N PHE A 8 -9.39 31.93 -24.32
CA PHE A 8 -8.56 32.85 -23.53
C PHE A 8 -8.19 32.10 -22.24
N GLY A 9 -6.98 32.00 -21.70
CA GLY A 9 -5.65 32.46 -22.03
C GLY A 9 -4.72 31.87 -20.94
N SER A 10 -3.54 31.43 -21.31
CA SER A 10 -2.52 30.85 -20.43
C SER A 10 -1.63 31.93 -19.81
N VAL A 11 -1.41 31.93 -18.49
CA VAL A 11 -0.23 32.54 -17.86
C VAL A 11 0.25 31.70 -16.65
N SER A 12 1.55 31.43 -16.68
CA SER A 12 2.39 30.58 -15.82
C SER A 12 2.68 31.16 -14.40
N PRO A 13 3.33 30.37 -13.49
CA PRO A 13 3.38 30.64 -12.05
C PRO A 13 4.62 31.43 -11.61
N HIS A 14 4.50 32.16 -10.50
CA HIS A 14 5.64 32.79 -9.82
C HIS A 14 5.98 32.10 -8.49
N HIS A 15 7.15 31.46 -8.48
CA HIS A 15 8.16 31.34 -7.42
C HIS A 15 7.76 31.64 -5.96
N HIS A 16 7.86 30.60 -5.11
CA HIS A 16 8.21 30.74 -3.69
C HIS A 16 9.60 30.13 -3.46
N SER A 17 10.58 31.00 -3.17
CA SER A 17 11.90 30.60 -2.67
C SER A 17 12.12 31.31 -1.33
N GLY A 18 11.74 30.63 -0.25
CA GLY A 18 11.98 31.05 1.13
C GLY A 18 13.27 30.43 1.64
N ASN A 19 14.29 31.26 1.79
CA ASN A 19 15.57 30.99 2.44
C ASN A 19 15.40 30.79 3.95
N ARG A 20 16.01 29.75 4.53
CA ARG A 20 16.58 29.80 5.89
C ARG A 20 17.62 28.69 6.13
N ARG A 21 18.89 29.12 6.13
CA ARG A 21 20.03 28.48 6.83
C ARG A 21 19.78 28.45 8.35
N SER A 22 20.20 27.37 8.99
CA SER A 22 20.99 27.31 10.24
C SER A 22 20.99 25.82 10.66
N GLY A 23 22.09 25.06 10.63
CA GLY A 23 23.36 25.35 11.28
C GLY A 23 23.28 24.92 12.75
N ARG A 24 23.69 23.68 13.06
CA ARG A 24 24.58 23.37 14.19
C ARG A 24 24.90 21.87 14.29
N ASP A 25 26.19 21.62 14.18
CA ASP A 25 26.91 20.47 14.69
C ASP A 25 26.70 20.31 16.21
N HIS A 26 26.82 19.08 16.73
CA HIS A 26 27.82 18.72 17.74
C HIS A 26 27.67 17.24 18.19
N HIS A 27 28.80 16.52 18.08
CA HIS A 27 29.35 15.49 18.97
C HIS A 27 28.49 14.32 19.47
N GLY A 28 28.92 13.08 19.14
CA GLY A 28 28.63 11.86 19.92
C GLY A 28 29.41 11.84 21.25
N PRO A 29 29.81 10.68 21.82
CA PRO A 29 29.42 9.28 21.60
C PRO A 29 28.86 8.63 22.90
N ALA A 30 28.46 7.35 22.84
CA ALA A 30 28.81 6.29 23.82
C ALA A 30 27.78 5.14 23.83
N SER A 31 28.26 3.95 23.47
CA SER A 31 27.71 2.68 23.96
C SER A 31 27.92 2.57 25.48
N PRO A 32 27.11 1.74 26.17
CA PRO A 32 27.76 0.58 26.79
C PRO A 32 27.00 -0.74 26.68
N VAL A 33 27.84 -1.76 26.71
CA VAL A 33 27.65 -3.20 26.89
C VAL A 33 26.93 -3.53 28.21
N GLY A 34 26.09 -4.58 28.18
CA GLY A 34 25.61 -5.30 29.37
C GLY A 34 24.32 -6.06 29.06
N GLY A 35 24.27 -7.40 28.93
CA GLY A 35 24.88 -8.40 29.79
C GLY A 35 23.93 -8.78 30.93
N ARG A 36 22.85 -9.53 30.64
CA ARG A 36 22.08 -10.24 31.68
C ARG A 36 21.87 -11.69 31.28
N ARG A 37 22.78 -12.53 31.77
CA ARG A 37 22.59 -13.97 31.94
C ARG A 37 21.54 -14.15 33.03
N VAL A 38 20.44 -14.86 32.73
CA VAL A 38 19.55 -15.39 33.76
C VAL A 38 19.94 -16.85 33.96
N LEU A 39 20.82 -17.06 34.95
CA LEU A 39 21.01 -18.34 35.62
C LEU A 39 20.07 -18.34 36.83
N ALA A 40 19.11 -19.26 36.85
CA ALA A 40 18.40 -19.67 38.06
C ALA A 40 18.47 -21.20 38.07
N LEU A 41 19.48 -21.76 38.74
CA LEU A 41 19.44 -22.26 40.12
C LEU A 41 18.44 -23.41 40.30
N SER A 42 19.04 -24.60 40.20
CA SER A 42 18.63 -25.88 40.77
C SER A 42 18.06 -25.77 42.19
N GLY A 43 16.87 -26.33 42.38
CA GLY A 43 16.31 -26.71 43.67
C GLY A 43 15.58 -28.04 43.51
N GLY A 44 16.23 -29.13 43.91
CA GLY A 44 15.56 -30.43 44.10
C GLY A 44 14.90 -30.49 45.47
N PHE A 45 13.83 -31.27 45.60
CA PHE A 45 13.73 -32.40 46.52
C PHE A 45 12.43 -33.17 46.24
N ALA A 46 12.59 -34.49 46.18
CA ALA A 46 11.57 -35.47 45.88
C ALA A 46 10.67 -35.74 47.09
N LEU A 47 9.39 -36.04 46.82
CA LEU A 47 8.59 -36.94 47.64
C LEU A 47 7.88 -37.93 46.70
N SER A 48 8.27 -39.18 46.87
CA SER A 48 7.84 -40.40 46.22
C SER A 48 6.44 -40.81 46.67
N GLY A 49 5.66 -41.39 45.74
CA GLY A 49 4.54 -42.26 46.09
C GLY A 49 3.34 -42.11 45.16
N GLY A 50 3.18 -43.06 44.24
CA GLY A 50 1.90 -43.23 43.54
C GLY A 50 2.00 -43.79 42.13
N LEU A 51 2.14 -45.12 42.04
CA LEU A 51 1.56 -45.96 40.98
C LEU A 51 2.00 -45.63 39.54
N ALA A 52 3.09 -46.27 39.13
CA ALA A 52 3.37 -46.58 37.75
C ALA A 52 2.28 -47.53 37.20
N LEU A 53 1.38 -47.00 36.36
CA LEU A 53 0.66 -47.76 35.34
C LEU A 53 0.11 -46.77 34.30
N SER A 54 0.42 -47.04 33.02
CA SER A 54 -0.06 -46.33 31.81
C SER A 54 0.42 -44.87 31.68
N GLY A 55 1.49 -44.52 30.98
CA GLY A 55 1.82 -44.94 29.61
C GLY A 55 1.22 -43.95 28.62
N LEU A 56 2.03 -42.98 28.17
CA LEU A 56 1.79 -42.10 27.02
C LEU A 56 0.39 -41.44 26.91
N PHE A 57 0.20 -40.28 27.56
CA PHE A 57 -0.58 -39.22 26.92
C PHE A 57 0.20 -37.91 27.05
N ALA A 58 1.12 -37.75 26.09
CA ALA A 58 1.92 -36.57 25.90
C ALA A 58 1.01 -35.35 25.75
N LEU A 59 1.26 -34.34 26.58
CA LEU A 59 1.58 -32.98 26.11
C LEU A 59 0.91 -32.58 24.77
N MET A 60 -0.41 -32.49 24.72
CA MET A 60 -1.09 -31.73 23.65
C MET A 60 -1.13 -30.26 24.06
N LEU A 61 0.05 -29.68 23.90
CA LEU A 61 0.35 -28.27 23.71
C LEU A 61 -0.46 -27.76 22.49
N GLY A 62 -1.74 -27.47 22.69
CA GLY A 62 -2.54 -26.74 21.73
C GLY A 62 -2.36 -25.25 21.95
N ALA A 63 -1.20 -24.71 21.56
CA ALA A 63 -1.04 -23.29 21.36
C ALA A 63 -2.17 -22.84 20.42
N ALA A 64 -3.18 -22.18 20.96
CA ALA A 64 -4.12 -21.42 20.17
C ALA A 64 -3.26 -20.37 19.47
N GLY A 65 -2.86 -20.69 18.24
CA GLY A 65 -2.15 -19.80 17.36
C GLY A 65 -3.05 -18.58 17.23
N ILE A 66 -2.68 -17.51 17.91
CA ILE A 66 -3.14 -16.18 17.57
C ILE A 66 -2.50 -15.96 16.20
N ALA A 67 -3.19 -16.40 15.15
CA ALA A 67 -2.95 -15.93 13.82
C ALA A 67 -3.31 -14.45 13.84
N THR A 68 -2.38 -13.63 14.34
CA THR A 68 -2.29 -12.24 13.94
C THR A 68 -1.95 -12.30 12.47
N GLY A 69 -3.00 -12.47 11.64
CA GLY A 69 -2.95 -12.21 10.22
C GLY A 69 -2.66 -10.73 10.08
N ALA A 70 -1.39 -10.36 10.25
CA ALA A 70 -0.88 -9.16 9.65
C ALA A 70 -1.04 -9.42 8.16
N GLU A 71 -2.18 -9.02 7.61
CA GLU A 71 -2.41 -8.97 6.19
C GLU A 71 -1.29 -8.08 5.66
N VAL A 72 -0.27 -8.73 5.09
CA VAL A 72 0.96 -8.04 4.70
C VAL A 72 0.55 -7.09 3.60
N ASP A 73 0.66 -5.78 3.86
CA ASP A 73 0.45 -4.75 2.84
C ASP A 73 1.35 -5.07 1.64
N ARG A 74 0.73 -5.58 0.58
CA ARG A 74 1.42 -5.91 -0.66
C ARG A 74 1.22 -4.77 -1.66
N PRO A 75 2.20 -4.54 -2.53
CA PRO A 75 2.05 -3.50 -3.54
C PRO A 75 1.01 -3.89 -4.58
N ILE A 76 -0.03 -3.07 -4.70
CA ILE A 76 -1.01 -3.12 -5.79
C ILE A 76 -0.63 -2.03 -6.81
N VAL A 77 -0.41 -2.42 -8.06
CA VAL A 77 -0.05 -1.52 -9.15
C VAL A 77 -1.29 -1.29 -10.01
N LEU A 78 -1.66 -0.03 -10.20
CA LEU A 78 -2.59 0.39 -11.23
C LEU A 78 -1.81 0.70 -12.51
N GLU A 79 -2.09 -0.05 -13.57
CA GLU A 79 -1.58 0.20 -14.92
C GLU A 79 -2.74 0.73 -15.77
N VAL A 80 -2.52 1.88 -16.43
CA VAL A 80 -3.47 2.47 -17.37
C VAL A 80 -2.81 2.49 -18.74
N VAL A 81 -3.30 1.64 -19.63
CA VAL A 81 -2.77 1.45 -20.98
C VAL A 81 -3.71 2.09 -21.98
N HIS A 82 -3.12 2.78 -22.94
CA HIS A 82 -3.83 3.39 -24.04
C HIS A 82 -4.09 2.37 -25.17
N LEU A 83 -5.27 2.36 -25.81
CA LEU A 83 -5.60 1.38 -26.87
C LEU A 83 -5.59 1.94 -28.31
N GLU A 84 -5.86 3.23 -28.56
CA GLU A 84 -6.03 3.80 -29.92
C GLU A 84 -5.30 5.15 -30.18
N GLU A 85 -5.64 6.26 -29.48
CA GLU A 85 -5.06 7.61 -29.63
C GLU A 85 -4.74 8.30 -28.29
N ARG A 86 -3.62 9.05 -28.20
CA ARG A 86 -3.17 9.85 -27.03
C ARG A 86 -4.27 10.15 -25.98
N LEU A 87 -4.06 9.69 -24.74
CA LEU A 87 -4.99 9.88 -23.62
C LEU A 87 -4.33 10.67 -22.51
N ALA A 88 -5.02 11.71 -22.05
CA ALA A 88 -4.90 12.27 -20.73
C ALA A 88 -6.05 11.77 -19.85
N PHE A 89 -5.73 11.46 -18.60
CA PHE A 89 -6.73 11.03 -17.62
C PHE A 89 -6.40 11.58 -16.24
N GLN A 90 -7.44 11.68 -15.41
CA GLN A 90 -7.36 11.97 -14.00
C GLN A 90 -7.88 10.76 -13.23
N ALA A 91 -7.20 10.40 -12.15
CA ALA A 91 -7.58 9.29 -11.32
C ALA A 91 -7.60 9.70 -9.84
N SER A 92 -8.60 9.18 -9.13
CA SER A 92 -8.72 9.27 -7.68
C SER A 92 -8.83 7.85 -7.14
N CYS A 93 -7.85 7.44 -6.34
CA CYS A 93 -7.74 6.10 -5.78
C CYS A 93 -7.83 6.13 -4.27
N ASP A 94 -8.75 5.38 -3.71
CA ASP A 94 -8.86 5.08 -2.30
C ASP A 94 -8.08 3.79 -2.00
N VAL A 95 -7.07 3.91 -1.14
CA VAL A 95 -6.22 2.80 -0.72
C VAL A 95 -6.52 2.48 0.73
N THR A 96 -6.91 1.24 1.01
CA THR A 96 -7.17 0.75 2.36
C THR A 96 -5.96 -0.04 2.85
N ASP A 97 -5.48 0.24 4.06
CA ASP A 97 -4.40 -0.50 4.71
C ASP A 97 -4.92 -1.68 5.56
N GLY A 98 -4.01 -2.49 6.09
CA GLY A 98 -4.35 -3.62 6.98
C GLY A 98 -5.04 -3.24 8.30
N LEU A 99 -5.13 -1.94 8.64
CA LEU A 99 -5.86 -1.43 9.80
C LEU A 99 -7.27 -0.93 9.41
N GLY A 100 -7.65 -1.04 8.14
CA GLY A 100 -8.92 -0.52 7.61
C GLY A 100 -8.92 0.99 7.38
N THR A 101 -7.79 1.66 7.56
CA THR A 101 -7.68 3.10 7.29
C THR A 101 -7.61 3.32 5.79
N THR A 102 -8.46 4.20 5.27
CA THR A 102 -8.50 4.52 3.85
C THR A 102 -7.87 5.87 3.58
N ARG A 103 -7.02 5.95 2.55
CA ARG A 103 -6.35 7.18 2.11
C ARG A 103 -6.62 7.40 0.63
N THR A 104 -7.06 8.60 0.28
CA THR A 104 -7.27 8.99 -1.11
C THR A 104 -5.98 9.56 -1.71
N SER A 105 -5.57 9.01 -2.85
CA SER A 105 -4.48 9.51 -3.67
C SER A 105 -5.03 9.95 -5.03
N ARG A 106 -4.61 11.12 -5.48
CA ARG A 106 -4.98 11.66 -6.80
C ARG A 106 -3.76 11.70 -7.68
N PHE A 107 -3.93 11.30 -8.93
CA PHE A 107 -2.89 11.44 -9.93
C PHE A 107 -3.49 11.71 -11.30
N ALA A 108 -2.73 12.42 -12.12
CA ALA A 108 -3.03 12.61 -13.53
C ALA A 108 -1.93 11.90 -14.33
N GLY A 109 -2.33 11.25 -15.41
CA GLY A 109 -1.41 10.53 -16.28
C GLY A 109 -1.67 10.86 -17.73
N GLN A 110 -0.66 10.58 -18.53
CA GLN A 110 -0.78 10.51 -19.98
C GLN A 110 -0.39 9.09 -20.43
N THR A 111 -0.84 8.69 -21.61
CA THR A 111 -0.46 7.47 -22.37
C THR A 111 0.49 6.51 -21.63
N ASN A 112 0.01 5.32 -21.25
CA ASN A 112 0.79 4.27 -20.57
C ASN A 112 1.40 4.73 -19.24
N SER A 113 0.53 4.97 -18.26
CA SER A 113 0.91 5.35 -16.89
C SER A 113 0.77 4.17 -15.94
N SER A 114 1.66 4.08 -14.95
CA SER A 114 1.52 3.15 -13.84
C SER A 114 1.75 3.85 -12.50
N VAL A 115 0.96 3.46 -11.51
CA VAL A 115 1.07 3.98 -10.14
C VAL A 115 1.03 2.81 -9.16
N ARG A 116 1.93 2.84 -8.18
CA ARG A 116 2.04 1.83 -7.15
C ARG A 116 1.36 2.31 -5.86
N PHE A 117 0.47 1.49 -5.34
CA PHE A 117 -0.16 1.63 -4.04
C PHE A 117 0.29 0.50 -3.13
N VAL A 118 0.25 0.72 -1.82
CA VAL A 118 0.60 -0.27 -0.80
C VAL A 118 -0.56 -0.30 0.18
N GLY A 119 -1.20 -1.46 0.30
CA GLY A 119 -2.41 -1.64 1.10
C GLY A 119 -3.00 -3.04 0.92
N THR A 120 -4.12 -3.30 1.59
CA THR A 120 -4.95 -4.50 1.46
C THR A 120 -6.09 -4.31 0.47
N GLY A 121 -6.34 -3.09 0.00
CA GLY A 121 -7.33 -2.81 -1.03
C GLY A 121 -7.09 -1.50 -1.76
N VAL A 122 -7.52 -1.46 -3.02
CA VAL A 122 -7.47 -0.26 -3.86
C VAL A 122 -8.76 -0.15 -4.65
N ALA A 123 -9.40 1.01 -4.61
CA ALA A 123 -10.51 1.38 -5.47
C ALA A 123 -10.18 2.69 -6.18
N CYS A 124 -10.26 2.70 -7.50
CA CYS A 124 -9.89 3.86 -8.32
C CYS A 124 -11.05 4.26 -9.22
N ARG A 125 -11.31 5.56 -9.25
CA ARG A 125 -12.10 6.24 -10.29
C ARG A 125 -11.13 6.84 -11.29
N LEU A 126 -11.31 6.53 -12.57
CA LEU A 126 -10.58 7.12 -13.67
C LEU A 126 -11.55 7.92 -14.53
N HIS A 127 -11.19 9.14 -14.86
CA HIS A 127 -11.91 10.02 -15.76
C HIS A 127 -10.99 10.45 -16.89
N SER A 128 -11.44 10.32 -18.14
CA SER A 128 -10.73 10.89 -19.30
C SER A 128 -11.58 11.93 -20.00
N SER A 129 -10.97 13.08 -20.27
CA SER A 129 -11.55 14.13 -21.09
C SER A 129 -11.28 13.96 -22.58
N ASP A 130 -10.42 13.01 -22.96
CA ASP A 130 -10.01 12.78 -24.34
C ASP A 130 -10.86 11.69 -25.01
N ALA A 131 -10.95 11.71 -26.34
CA ALA A 131 -11.78 10.79 -27.09
C ALA A 131 -11.28 9.33 -27.15
N GLY A 132 -10.13 9.03 -26.52
CA GLY A 132 -9.42 7.77 -26.67
C GLY A 132 -9.91 6.64 -25.74
N LEU A 133 -9.81 5.40 -26.22
CA LEU A 133 -10.07 4.21 -25.43
C LEU A 133 -8.89 3.86 -24.52
N PHE A 134 -9.17 3.48 -23.28
CA PHE A 134 -8.16 3.05 -22.32
C PHE A 134 -8.55 1.78 -21.58
N GLN A 135 -7.53 1.08 -21.08
CA GLN A 135 -7.68 -0.07 -20.22
C GLN A 135 -6.94 0.18 -18.90
N ALA A 136 -7.68 0.15 -17.80
CA ALA A 136 -7.13 0.16 -16.46
C ALA A 136 -7.01 -1.28 -15.94
N THR A 137 -5.89 -1.60 -15.29
CA THR A 137 -5.61 -2.93 -14.72
C THR A 137 -5.02 -2.76 -13.34
N LEU A 138 -5.59 -3.43 -12.34
CA LEU A 138 -4.98 -3.58 -11.02
C LEU A 138 -4.20 -4.89 -10.97
N ARG A 139 -2.95 -4.85 -10.50
CA ARG A 139 -2.05 -6.00 -10.41
C ARG A 139 -1.40 -6.10 -9.04
N ASN A 140 -1.19 -7.31 -8.55
CA ASN A 140 -0.41 -7.57 -7.35
C ASN A 140 0.53 -8.75 -7.62
N ALA A 141 1.83 -8.54 -7.41
CA ALA A 141 2.88 -9.53 -7.65
C ALA A 141 2.76 -10.24 -9.03
N GLY A 142 2.44 -9.47 -10.08
CA GLY A 142 2.28 -9.98 -11.45
C GLY A 142 0.89 -10.53 -11.79
N THR A 143 0.06 -10.83 -10.79
CA THR A 143 -1.32 -11.31 -10.95
C THR A 143 -2.26 -10.15 -11.23
N VAL A 144 -3.16 -10.31 -12.20
CA VAL A 144 -4.21 -9.32 -12.47
C VAL A 144 -5.36 -9.55 -11.48
N LEU A 145 -5.70 -8.51 -10.71
CA LEU A 145 -6.79 -8.53 -9.74
C LEU A 145 -8.08 -8.03 -10.36
N ALA A 146 -8.00 -6.95 -11.15
CA ALA A 146 -9.15 -6.36 -11.81
C ALA A 146 -8.73 -5.71 -13.13
N ARG A 147 -9.70 -5.59 -14.05
CA ARG A 147 -9.56 -4.84 -15.30
C ARG A 147 -10.84 -4.07 -15.58
N ALA A 148 -10.69 -2.87 -16.11
CA ALA A 148 -11.78 -2.07 -16.61
C ALA A 148 -11.35 -1.39 -17.92
N ARG A 149 -12.31 -1.15 -18.81
CA ARG A 149 -12.11 -0.37 -20.03
C ARG A 149 -13.01 0.85 -19.98
N GLY A 150 -12.49 1.97 -20.46
CA GLY A 150 -13.22 3.23 -20.58
C GLY A 150 -12.96 3.88 -21.92
N GLY A 151 -13.85 4.80 -22.27
CA GLY A 151 -13.70 5.64 -23.44
C GLY A 151 -13.90 7.12 -23.12
N ALA A 152 -14.16 7.85 -24.18
CA ALA A 152 -14.34 9.29 -24.17
C ALA A 152 -15.39 9.75 -23.15
N SER A 153 -14.99 10.63 -22.24
CA SER A 153 -15.89 11.23 -21.23
C SER A 153 -16.53 10.23 -20.25
N ASP A 154 -16.01 9.00 -20.15
CA ASP A 154 -16.49 8.02 -19.18
C ASP A 154 -15.78 8.16 -17.82
N ASP A 155 -16.55 7.92 -16.76
CA ASP A 155 -16.02 7.61 -15.44
C ASP A 155 -15.93 6.09 -15.26
N VAL A 156 -14.71 5.57 -15.17
CA VAL A 156 -14.47 4.14 -14.97
C VAL A 156 -14.07 3.88 -13.51
N MET A 157 -14.77 2.94 -12.90
CA MET A 157 -14.42 2.42 -11.58
C MET A 157 -13.71 1.07 -11.70
N ILE A 158 -12.61 0.91 -10.97
CA ILE A 158 -11.89 -0.37 -10.83
C ILE A 158 -11.48 -0.56 -9.38
N ALA A 159 -11.72 -1.75 -8.81
CA ALA A 159 -11.38 -2.04 -7.42
C ALA A 159 -10.86 -3.47 -7.25
N ALA A 160 -9.99 -3.66 -6.25
CA ALA A 160 -9.46 -4.94 -5.83
C ALA A 160 -9.14 -4.94 -4.33
N ARG A 161 -9.18 -6.11 -3.71
CA ARG A 161 -8.75 -6.42 -2.34
C ARG A 161 -7.97 -7.73 -2.39
#